data_AF-A0A7C7HRH1-F1
#
_entry.id   AF-A0A7C7HRH1-F1
#
_cell.length_a   1.000
_cell.length_b   1.000
_cell.length_c   1.000
_cell.angle_alpha   90.00
_cell.angle_beta   90.00
_cell.angle_gamma   90.00
#
_symmetry.space_group_name_H-M   'P 1'
#
loop_
_entity.id
_entity.type
_entity.pdbx_description
1 polymer ?
#
loop_
_entity_poly.entity_id
_entity_poly.type
_entity_poly.pdbx_seq_one_letter_code
_entity_poly.pdbx_strand_id
1 'polypeptide(L)'
;MRIASTFWTKGRLLKLVHTIRWSTRAVLTPGCTKVRHGIRCRLKNDGCVVIRFSTVLENSWYQPNWLTLLLVPASLIYAVGLLIYQSLHPLRPRKIEEGLPVIVVGNLTTGGTGKTPLVVWLVKALIGAGYRPAVISRGYGGTGRGSLSVLATTDAALAGDEAVMMAWVLDVPIVVDKDRRRGIAYLRENFDVNVLVSDDGLQNRRFSRWIEVLVLDGTRRLGSGLLLPAGPLREFSSRAKTVDFVVTNGEARQGEIKMTTVLTQCVNLVSGETRTLSE
;
A
#
# COMPACT_ATOMS: atom_id res chain seq x y z
N MET A 1 -5.25 -17.79 -32.53
CA MET A 1 -6.72 -18.01 -32.46
C MET A 1 -7.00 -18.80 -31.18
N ARG A 2 -7.84 -18.25 -30.29
CA ARG A 2 -8.40 -18.82 -29.04
C ARG A 2 -7.42 -19.42 -28.00
N ILE A 3 -6.93 -18.58 -27.09
CA ILE A 3 -6.59 -19.01 -25.73
C ILE A 3 -7.35 -18.13 -24.72
N ALA A 4 -8.27 -18.77 -24.01
CA ALA A 4 -8.91 -18.38 -22.76
C ALA A 4 -9.77 -17.11 -22.73
N SER A 5 -10.91 -17.18 -23.42
CA SER A 5 -12.15 -16.48 -23.06
C SER A 5 -12.68 -16.98 -21.71
N THR A 6 -12.03 -16.60 -20.61
CA THR A 6 -12.66 -16.56 -19.27
C THR A 6 -12.15 -15.33 -18.53
N PHE A 7 -12.38 -14.18 -19.15
CA PHE A 7 -12.09 -12.87 -18.60
C PHE A 7 -12.90 -12.67 -17.32
N TRP A 8 -12.24 -12.26 -16.24
CA TRP A 8 -12.89 -12.01 -14.96
C TRP A 8 -13.87 -10.85 -15.05
N THR A 9 -15.12 -11.10 -14.66
CA THR A 9 -16.08 -10.06 -14.31
C THR A 9 -15.92 -9.69 -12.84
N LYS A 10 -16.28 -8.45 -12.46
CA LYS A 10 -16.27 -7.94 -11.07
C LYS A 10 -16.83 -8.95 -10.05
N GLY A 11 -17.79 -9.78 -10.45
CA GLY A 11 -18.48 -10.77 -9.61
C GLY A 11 -17.63 -11.95 -9.10
N ARG A 12 -16.57 -12.39 -9.81
CA ARG A 12 -15.71 -13.50 -9.30
C ARG A 12 -14.75 -13.03 -8.21
N LEU A 13 -14.28 -11.77 -8.26
CA LEU A 13 -13.41 -11.20 -7.22
C LEU A 13 -14.18 -10.98 -5.93
N LEU A 14 -15.45 -10.55 -6.02
CA LEU A 14 -16.37 -10.49 -4.88
C LEU A 14 -16.37 -11.79 -4.05
N LYS A 15 -16.35 -12.98 -4.67
CA LYS A 15 -16.32 -14.26 -3.93
C LYS A 15 -15.05 -14.48 -3.10
N LEU A 16 -13.92 -13.89 -3.46
CA LEU A 16 -12.67 -14.01 -2.69
C LEU A 16 -12.60 -13.05 -1.50
N VAL A 17 -13.30 -11.91 -1.52
CA VAL A 17 -13.04 -10.82 -0.57
C VAL A 17 -14.08 -10.68 0.55
N HIS A 18 -15.06 -11.58 0.72
CA HIS A 18 -16.17 -11.36 1.67
C HIS A 18 -15.73 -11.14 3.13
N THR A 19 -14.60 -11.70 3.56
CA THR A 19 -13.92 -11.35 4.81
C THR A 19 -12.45 -11.72 4.69
N ILE A 20 -11.55 -10.74 4.82
CA ILE A 20 -10.10 -11.00 4.78
C ILE A 20 -9.59 -11.07 6.21
N ARG A 21 -9.15 -12.26 6.64
CA ARG A 21 -8.38 -12.42 7.87
C ARG A 21 -6.94 -12.70 7.49
N TRP A 22 -6.02 -11.82 7.87
CA TRP A 22 -4.60 -12.01 7.58
C TRP A 22 -3.77 -11.93 8.85
N SER A 23 -2.95 -12.96 9.06
CA SER A 23 -1.95 -13.01 10.11
C SER A 23 -0.62 -12.43 9.60
N THR A 24 -0.23 -11.25 10.09
CA THR A 24 1.08 -10.64 9.82
C THR A 24 2.16 -11.31 10.68
N ARG A 25 3.35 -11.47 10.09
CA ARG A 25 4.62 -11.41 10.81
C ARG A 25 5.10 -9.95 10.84
N ALA A 26 5.23 -9.33 12.00
CA ALA A 26 5.85 -8.02 12.16
C ALA A 26 7.37 -8.15 12.09
N VAL A 27 8.01 -7.08 11.62
CA VAL A 27 9.44 -7.03 11.38
C VAL A 27 10.04 -5.99 12.33
N LEU A 28 10.91 -6.42 13.24
CA LEU A 28 11.59 -5.53 14.17
C LEU A 28 12.94 -5.08 13.56
N THR A 29 13.15 -3.76 13.47
CA THR A 29 14.43 -3.16 13.09
C THR A 29 15.44 -3.19 14.24
N PRO A 30 16.75 -3.04 13.97
CA PRO A 30 17.79 -3.16 14.99
C PRO A 30 17.61 -2.18 16.16
N GLY A 31 17.66 -2.68 17.40
CA GLY A 31 17.66 -1.87 18.63
C GLY A 31 16.36 -1.84 19.45
N CYS A 32 15.31 -2.55 19.05
CA CYS A 32 14.03 -2.55 19.78
C CYS A 32 13.88 -3.80 20.66
N THR A 33 14.09 -3.66 21.98
CA THR A 33 14.05 -4.76 22.97
C THR A 33 12.75 -4.85 23.78
N LYS A 34 11.74 -3.99 23.54
CA LYS A 34 10.44 -4.05 24.23
C LYS A 34 9.25 -3.84 23.28
N VAL A 35 8.31 -4.78 23.34
CA VAL A 35 6.97 -4.68 22.75
C VAL A 35 6.03 -4.09 23.81
N ARG A 36 5.45 -2.93 23.53
CA ARG A 36 4.22 -2.47 24.18
C ARG A 36 3.23 -2.08 23.09
N HIS A 37 1.95 -2.37 23.36
CA HIS A 37 0.81 -1.97 22.54
C HIS A 37 0.94 -0.50 22.12
N GLY A 38 1.24 -0.26 20.83
CA GLY A 38 1.52 1.06 20.28
C GLY A 38 2.97 1.23 19.85
N ILE A 39 3.18 1.36 18.54
CA ILE A 39 4.48 1.61 17.91
C ILE A 39 5.09 2.91 18.47
N ARG A 40 6.01 2.80 19.43
CA ARG A 40 7.03 3.80 19.73
C ARG A 40 8.17 3.19 20.56
N CYS A 41 9.17 2.63 19.89
CA CYS A 41 10.45 2.30 20.52
C CYS A 41 11.24 3.61 20.70
N ARG A 42 11.33 4.11 21.94
CA ARG A 42 12.29 5.14 22.34
C ARG A 42 12.99 4.65 23.62
N LEU A 43 14.31 4.53 23.55
CA LEU A 43 15.17 4.33 24.71
C LEU A 43 14.96 5.47 25.70
N LYS A 44 14.68 5.11 26.94
CA LYS A 44 14.49 6.03 28.07
C LYS A 44 15.88 6.51 28.50
N ASN A 45 16.09 7.82 28.54
CA ASN A 45 16.46 8.50 29.78
C ASN A 45 16.14 10.00 29.66
N ASP A 46 15.67 10.51 30.80
CA ASP A 46 15.36 11.89 31.16
C ASP A 46 14.07 12.50 30.61
N GLY A 47 13.27 13.01 31.55
CA GLY A 47 11.88 13.48 31.41
C GLY A 47 11.70 14.71 30.52
N CYS A 48 12.03 14.58 29.25
CA CYS A 48 11.74 15.56 28.22
C CYS A 48 10.63 15.01 27.32
N VAL A 49 9.41 15.55 27.46
CA VAL A 49 8.34 15.34 26.48
C VAL A 49 8.76 16.08 25.21
N VAL A 50 9.62 15.45 24.41
CA VAL A 50 9.95 15.96 23.07
C VAL A 50 8.70 15.73 22.22
N ILE A 51 7.80 16.70 22.23
CA ILE A 51 6.70 16.78 21.28
C ILE A 51 7.34 16.97 19.91
N ARG A 52 7.57 15.87 19.20
CA ARG A 52 8.02 15.92 17.81
C ARG A 52 6.92 16.61 17.01
N PHE A 53 7.30 17.63 16.24
CA PHE A 53 6.39 18.35 15.33
C PHE A 53 5.59 17.39 14.43
N SER A 54 6.19 16.28 13.99
CA SER A 54 5.49 15.24 13.23
C SER A 54 4.32 14.61 13.97
N THR A 55 4.39 14.46 15.29
CA THR A 55 3.28 13.96 16.12
C THR A 55 2.18 15.01 16.29
N VAL A 56 2.53 16.29 16.38
CA VAL A 56 1.53 17.39 16.46
C VAL A 56 0.76 17.52 15.15
N LEU A 57 1.48 17.46 14.03
CA LEU A 57 0.90 17.50 12.70
C LEU A 57 0.03 16.26 12.41
N GLU A 58 0.51 15.05 12.73
CA GLU A 58 -0.30 13.85 12.57
C GLU A 58 -1.54 13.91 13.46
N ASN A 59 -1.44 14.43 14.68
CA ASN A 59 -2.60 14.62 15.54
C ASN A 59 -3.59 15.64 14.96
N SER A 60 -3.12 16.76 14.39
CA SER A 60 -4.00 17.79 13.81
C SER A 60 -4.75 17.28 12.57
N TRP A 61 -4.25 16.24 11.90
CA TRP A 61 -4.94 15.56 10.81
C TRP A 61 -6.15 14.76 11.25
N TYR A 62 -6.16 14.24 12.48
CA TYR A 62 -7.26 13.40 12.98
C TYR A 62 -8.12 14.13 14.04
N GLN A 63 -7.58 15.17 14.66
CA GLN A 63 -8.25 16.05 15.61
C GLN A 63 -8.00 17.51 15.18
N PRO A 64 -8.84 18.04 14.27
CA PRO A 64 -8.68 19.39 13.74
C PRO A 64 -8.54 20.43 14.85
N ASN A 65 -7.54 21.29 14.73
CA ASN A 65 -7.24 22.32 15.71
C ASN A 65 -6.78 23.60 15.00
N TRP A 66 -6.32 24.59 15.77
CA TRP A 66 -5.84 25.87 15.21
C TRP A 66 -4.69 25.68 14.21
N LEU A 67 -3.84 24.66 14.37
CA LEU A 67 -2.76 24.35 13.41
C LEU A 67 -3.33 23.84 12.09
N THR A 68 -4.42 23.06 12.12
CA THR A 68 -5.14 22.65 10.92
C THR A 68 -5.60 23.88 10.13
N LEU A 69 -6.22 24.85 10.80
CA LEU A 69 -6.68 26.10 10.18
C LEU A 69 -5.53 26.89 9.56
N LEU A 70 -4.41 27.01 10.28
CA LEU A 70 -3.20 27.68 9.80
C LEU A 70 -2.64 27.03 8.53
N LEU A 71 -2.78 25.72 8.38
CA LEU A 71 -2.26 24.96 7.23
C LEU A 71 -3.22 24.91 6.03
N VAL A 72 -4.48 25.33 6.18
CA VAL A 72 -5.47 25.30 5.09
C VAL A 72 -5.00 26.05 3.83
N PRO A 73 -4.41 27.27 3.91
CA PRO A 73 -3.90 27.96 2.72
C PRO A 73 -2.84 27.15 1.97
N ALA A 74 -1.94 26.47 2.69
CA ALA A 74 -0.94 25.60 2.08
C ALA A 74 -1.60 24.38 1.41
N SER A 75 -2.65 23.81 2.01
CA SER A 75 -3.42 22.72 1.39
C SER A 75 -4.17 23.16 0.15
N LEU A 76 -4.61 24.43 0.07
CA LEU A 76 -5.22 24.96 -1.14
C LEU A 76 -4.22 25.05 -2.29
N ILE A 77 -3.00 25.50 -2.02
CA ILE A 77 -1.91 25.50 -3.02
C ILE A 77 -1.65 24.07 -3.50
N TYR A 78 -1.57 23.11 -2.58
CA TYR A 78 -1.42 21.69 -2.93
C TYR A 78 -2.60 21.19 -3.76
N ALA A 79 -3.84 21.56 -3.41
CA ALA A 79 -5.04 21.20 -4.14
C ALA A 79 -5.01 21.70 -5.59
N VAL A 80 -4.61 22.96 -5.80
CA VAL A 80 -4.47 23.56 -7.13
C VAL A 80 -3.41 22.81 -7.94
N GLY A 81 -2.22 22.58 -7.37
CA GLY A 81 -1.16 21.81 -8.04
C GLY A 81 -1.60 20.39 -8.39
N LEU A 82 -2.35 19.74 -7.49
CA LEU A 82 -2.93 18.43 -7.73
C LEU A 82 -3.96 18.46 -8.87
N LEU A 83 -4.86 19.44 -8.90
CA LEU A 83 -5.84 19.59 -9.99
C LEU A 83 -5.16 19.82 -11.34
N ILE A 84 -4.14 20.67 -11.40
CA ILE A 84 -3.34 20.89 -12.61
C ILE A 84 -2.69 19.57 -13.05
N TYR A 85 -2.05 18.85 -12.13
CA TYR A 85 -1.44 17.56 -12.42
C TYR A 85 -2.46 16.55 -12.97
N GLN A 86 -3.66 16.48 -12.38
CA GLN A 86 -4.72 15.58 -12.82
C GLN A 86 -5.29 15.95 -14.19
N SER A 87 -5.34 17.25 -14.50
CA SER A 87 -5.76 17.76 -15.81
C SER A 87 -4.74 17.42 -16.90
N LEU A 88 -3.46 17.60 -16.63
CA LEU A 88 -2.36 17.26 -17.55
C LEU A 88 -2.16 15.75 -17.70
N HIS A 89 -2.55 14.96 -16.70
CA HIS A 89 -2.42 13.51 -16.68
C HIS A 89 -3.74 12.84 -16.33
N PRO A 90 -4.71 12.81 -17.26
CA PRO A 90 -5.98 12.13 -17.03
C PRO A 90 -5.76 10.64 -16.76
N LEU A 91 -6.68 10.03 -16.00
CA LEU A 91 -6.63 8.59 -15.76
C LEU A 91 -6.73 7.86 -17.10
N ARG A 92 -5.76 6.98 -17.38
CA ARG A 92 -5.83 6.12 -18.56
C ARG A 92 -7.07 5.22 -18.50
N PRO A 93 -7.71 4.95 -19.66
CA PRO A 93 -8.83 4.01 -19.72
C PRO A 93 -8.44 2.66 -19.14
N ARG A 94 -9.41 1.99 -18.51
CA ARG A 94 -9.23 0.65 -17.96
C ARG A 94 -9.07 -0.35 -19.10
N LYS A 95 -7.85 -0.83 -19.27
CA LYS A 95 -7.42 -1.77 -20.30
C LYS A 95 -6.37 -2.69 -19.70
N ILE A 96 -6.07 -3.74 -20.45
CA ILE A 96 -4.87 -4.53 -20.22
C ILE A 96 -3.66 -3.66 -20.55
N GLU A 97 -2.74 -3.48 -19.60
CA GLU A 97 -1.46 -2.82 -19.86
C GLU A 97 -0.49 -3.88 -20.38
N GLU A 98 -0.04 -3.73 -21.62
CA GLU A 98 0.98 -4.60 -22.23
C GLU A 98 0.64 -6.10 -22.11
N GLY A 99 -0.60 -6.50 -22.37
CA GLY A 99 -1.00 -7.91 -22.30
C GLY A 99 -1.27 -8.45 -20.89
N LEU A 100 -0.99 -7.69 -19.83
CA LEU A 100 -1.21 -8.12 -18.44
C LEU A 100 -2.32 -7.33 -17.72
N PRO A 101 -3.28 -8.00 -17.06
CA PRO A 101 -4.21 -7.35 -16.14
C PRO A 101 -3.46 -6.79 -14.94
N VAL A 102 -3.64 -5.51 -14.63
CA VAL A 102 -3.04 -4.87 -13.45
C VAL A 102 -4.10 -4.56 -12.41
N ILE A 103 -3.96 -5.16 -11.23
CA ILE A 103 -4.72 -4.87 -10.02
C ILE A 103 -3.93 -3.87 -9.18
N VAL A 104 -4.49 -2.70 -8.95
CA VAL A 104 -3.87 -1.65 -8.13
C VAL A 104 -4.41 -1.70 -6.72
N VAL A 105 -3.52 -1.78 -5.75
CA VAL A 105 -3.82 -1.60 -4.33
C VAL A 105 -3.22 -0.28 -3.89
N GLY A 106 -4.00 0.60 -3.27
CA GLY A 106 -3.48 1.87 -2.80
C GLY A 106 -4.34 2.51 -1.72
N ASN A 107 -3.89 3.65 -1.22
CA ASN A 107 -4.59 4.44 -0.20
C ASN A 107 -4.63 5.92 -0.58
N LEU A 108 -5.56 6.64 0.03
CA LEU A 108 -5.68 8.09 -0.16
C LEU A 108 -4.95 8.88 0.92
N THR A 109 -4.72 8.31 2.10
CA THR A 109 -4.08 8.99 3.24
C THR A 109 -2.57 8.74 3.30
N THR A 110 -1.82 9.61 3.97
CA THR A 110 -0.47 9.33 4.46
C THR A 110 -0.55 8.48 5.72
N GLY A 111 0.25 7.42 5.79
CA GLY A 111 0.28 6.49 6.93
C GLY A 111 -0.02 5.03 6.56
N GLY A 112 0.19 4.16 7.54
CA GLY A 112 0.00 2.71 7.40
C GLY A 112 -1.47 2.33 7.43
N THR A 113 -2.07 2.15 6.25
CA THR A 113 -3.48 1.74 6.09
C THR A 113 -3.67 0.23 5.98
N GLY A 114 -2.60 -0.56 6.11
CA GLY A 114 -2.66 -2.03 5.94
C GLY A 114 -2.56 -2.50 4.48
N LYS A 115 -2.01 -1.68 3.57
CA LYS A 115 -1.82 -2.07 2.15
C LYS A 115 -0.98 -3.32 1.97
N THR A 116 0.22 -3.38 2.56
CA THR A 116 1.13 -4.51 2.39
C THR A 116 0.50 -5.84 2.84
N PRO A 117 -0.18 -5.92 4.01
CA PRO A 117 -1.03 -7.06 4.34
C PRO A 117 -2.02 -7.48 3.24
N LEU A 118 -2.75 -6.52 2.67
CA LEU A 118 -3.73 -6.79 1.62
C LEU A 118 -3.07 -7.26 0.32
N VAL A 119 -1.95 -6.67 -0.07
CA VAL A 119 -1.17 -7.09 -1.26
C VAL A 119 -0.72 -8.53 -1.09
N VAL A 120 -0.14 -8.88 0.05
CA VAL A 120 0.32 -10.26 0.33
C VAL A 120 -0.84 -11.24 0.32
N TRP A 121 -1.96 -10.89 0.96
CA TRP A 121 -3.17 -11.72 0.93
C TRP A 121 -3.70 -11.91 -0.50
N LEU A 122 -3.79 -10.83 -1.28
CA LEU A 122 -4.30 -10.84 -2.65
C LEU A 122 -3.43 -11.72 -3.55
N VAL A 123 -2.10 -11.61 -3.45
CA VAL A 123 -1.17 -12.44 -4.21
C VAL A 123 -1.38 -13.92 -3.88
N LYS A 124 -1.44 -14.29 -2.58
CA LYS A 124 -1.69 -15.68 -2.17
C LYS A 124 -3.05 -16.20 -2.65
N ALA A 125 -4.07 -15.36 -2.61
CA ALA A 125 -5.40 -15.69 -3.10
C ALA A 125 -5.42 -15.93 -4.62
N LEU A 126 -4.65 -15.15 -5.39
CA LEU A 126 -4.47 -15.35 -6.83
C LEU A 126 -3.74 -16.66 -7.14
N ILE A 127 -2.67 -16.98 -6.41
CA ILE A 127 -1.95 -18.26 -6.54
C ILE A 127 -2.90 -19.42 -6.26
N GLY A 128 -3.67 -19.37 -5.17
CA GLY A 128 -4.66 -20.41 -4.82
C GLY A 128 -5.77 -20.58 -5.86
N ALA A 129 -6.03 -19.55 -6.66
CA ALA A 129 -6.96 -19.59 -7.79
C ALA A 129 -6.30 -20.03 -9.12
N GLY A 130 -5.02 -20.45 -9.11
CA GLY A 130 -4.29 -20.95 -10.27
C GLY A 130 -3.63 -19.86 -11.14
N TYR A 131 -3.53 -18.63 -10.66
CA TYR A 131 -2.83 -17.55 -11.36
C TYR A 131 -1.33 -17.57 -11.09
N ARG A 132 -0.58 -16.89 -11.97
CA ARG A 132 0.86 -16.61 -11.82
C ARG A 132 1.04 -15.11 -11.63
N PRO A 133 0.77 -14.60 -10.41
CA PRO A 133 0.88 -13.18 -10.13
C PRO A 133 2.33 -12.72 -10.05
N ALA A 134 2.58 -11.46 -10.35
CA ALA A 134 3.79 -10.75 -9.95
C ALA A 134 3.46 -9.42 -9.28
N VAL A 135 4.35 -8.99 -8.39
CA VAL A 135 4.20 -7.72 -7.66
C VAL A 135 5.09 -6.67 -8.31
N ILE A 136 4.53 -5.48 -8.50
CA ILE A 136 5.29 -4.31 -8.90
C ILE A 136 5.15 -3.20 -7.86
N SER A 137 6.26 -2.63 -7.45
CA SER A 137 6.34 -1.55 -6.46
C SER A 137 7.20 -0.39 -6.95
N ARG A 138 7.10 0.76 -6.28
CA ARG A 138 7.93 1.95 -6.58
C ARG A 138 9.29 1.86 -5.92
N GLY A 139 9.41 1.04 -4.86
CA GLY A 139 10.60 0.97 -4.01
C GLY A 139 10.74 2.23 -3.15
N TYR A 140 9.71 2.54 -2.36
CA TYR A 140 9.77 3.70 -1.46
C TYR A 140 10.94 3.57 -0.48
N GLY A 141 11.71 4.64 -0.31
CA GLY A 141 12.95 4.63 0.49
C GLY A 141 14.17 4.02 -0.21
N GLY A 142 13.97 3.28 -1.31
CA GLY A 142 15.05 2.68 -2.10
C GLY A 142 15.72 3.66 -3.05
N THR A 143 17.02 3.45 -3.28
CA THR A 143 17.85 4.25 -4.20
C THR A 143 18.05 3.61 -5.58
N GLY A 144 17.52 2.39 -5.78
CA GLY A 144 17.58 1.65 -7.03
C GLY A 144 17.13 2.47 -8.24
N ARG A 145 17.80 2.25 -9.38
CA ARG A 145 17.49 2.84 -10.68
C ARG A 145 17.15 1.73 -11.66
N GLY A 146 16.22 2.02 -12.57
CA GLY A 146 15.74 1.01 -13.52
C GLY A 146 14.79 0.01 -12.88
N SER A 147 14.54 -1.08 -13.61
CA SER A 147 13.76 -2.22 -13.10
C SER A 147 14.68 -3.12 -12.30
N LEU A 148 14.36 -3.34 -11.03
CA LEU A 148 15.10 -4.23 -10.13
C LEU A 148 14.20 -5.39 -9.72
N SER A 149 14.62 -6.62 -10.03
CA SER A 149 14.03 -7.81 -9.42
C SER A 149 14.48 -7.92 -7.97
N VAL A 150 13.53 -8.09 -7.06
CA VAL A 150 13.76 -8.10 -5.62
C VAL A 150 13.68 -9.52 -5.09
N LEU A 151 14.75 -9.93 -4.40
CA LEU A 151 14.85 -11.17 -3.65
C LEU A 151 14.81 -10.86 -2.16
N ALA A 152 14.56 -11.89 -1.33
CA ALA A 152 14.63 -11.76 0.13
C ALA A 152 16.01 -11.28 0.63
N THR A 153 17.06 -11.54 -0.13
CA THR A 153 18.44 -11.14 0.17
C THR A 153 18.84 -9.79 -0.44
N THR A 154 17.95 -9.14 -1.22
CA THR A 154 18.25 -7.84 -1.82
C THR A 154 18.37 -6.77 -0.74
N ASP A 155 19.35 -5.89 -0.89
CA ASP A 155 19.54 -4.76 0.02
C ASP A 155 18.32 -3.83 0.01
N ALA A 156 17.74 -3.61 1.20
CA ALA A 156 16.62 -2.72 1.39
C ALA A 156 16.95 -1.26 1.07
N ALA A 157 18.21 -0.83 1.16
CA ALA A 157 18.63 0.50 0.72
C ALA A 157 18.49 0.69 -0.81
N LEU A 158 18.49 -0.41 -1.58
CA LEU A 158 18.29 -0.39 -3.03
C LEU A 158 16.82 -0.56 -3.39
N ALA A 159 16.16 -1.60 -2.86
CA ALA A 159 14.81 -2.00 -3.24
C ALA A 159 13.69 -1.32 -2.41
N GLY A 160 14.02 -0.81 -1.23
CA GLY A 160 13.06 -0.36 -0.22
C GLY A 160 12.58 -1.51 0.68
N ASP A 161 12.39 -1.20 1.96
CA ASP A 161 12.05 -2.19 3.00
C ASP A 161 10.78 -3.00 2.67
N GLU A 162 9.73 -2.33 2.14
CA GLU A 162 8.46 -2.98 1.82
C GLU A 162 8.59 -4.03 0.71
N ALA A 163 9.44 -3.77 -0.29
CA ALA A 163 9.64 -4.70 -1.41
C ALA A 163 10.40 -5.95 -0.96
N VAL A 164 11.46 -5.75 -0.16
CA VAL A 164 12.22 -6.86 0.43
C VAL A 164 11.33 -7.67 1.36
N MET A 165 10.55 -7.03 2.24
CA MET A 165 9.59 -7.71 3.11
C MET A 165 8.60 -8.57 2.33
N MET A 166 8.06 -8.07 1.20
CA MET A 166 7.18 -8.86 0.36
C MET A 166 7.90 -10.08 -0.24
N ALA A 167 9.17 -9.93 -0.67
CA ALA A 167 9.97 -11.03 -1.22
C ALA A 167 10.30 -12.11 -0.18
N TRP A 168 10.28 -11.77 1.11
CA TRP A 168 10.42 -12.74 2.20
C TRP A 168 9.18 -13.62 2.41
N VAL A 169 7.99 -13.13 2.07
CA VAL A 169 6.71 -13.80 2.41
C VAL A 169 5.93 -14.30 1.19
N LEU A 170 6.35 -13.90 0.00
CA LEU A 170 5.78 -14.27 -1.28
C LEU A 170 6.83 -14.96 -2.14
N ASP A 171 6.45 -16.10 -2.72
CA ASP A 171 7.27 -16.82 -3.70
C ASP A 171 6.78 -16.48 -5.12
N VAL A 172 6.89 -15.20 -5.48
CA VAL A 172 6.48 -14.69 -6.81
C VAL A 172 7.46 -13.61 -7.27
N PRO A 173 7.55 -13.31 -8.59
CA PRO A 173 8.38 -12.22 -9.06
C PRO A 173 7.93 -10.88 -8.44
N ILE A 174 8.88 -10.17 -7.83
CA ILE A 174 8.68 -8.82 -7.30
C ILE A 174 9.66 -7.89 -8.01
N VAL A 175 9.13 -6.81 -8.59
CA VAL A 175 9.95 -5.81 -9.29
C VAL A 175 9.70 -4.43 -8.72
N VAL A 176 10.77 -3.70 -8.52
CA VAL A 176 10.77 -2.29 -8.15
C VAL A 176 11.15 -1.45 -9.36
N ASP A 177 10.29 -0.51 -9.73
CA ASP A 177 10.61 0.53 -10.71
C ASP A 177 9.79 1.81 -10.46
N LYS A 178 10.45 2.97 -10.60
CA LYS A 178 9.81 4.29 -10.55
C LYS A 178 8.95 4.53 -11.80
N ASP A 179 9.38 4.02 -12.95
CA ASP A 179 8.56 3.93 -14.15
C ASP A 179 7.80 2.60 -14.15
N ARG A 180 6.50 2.70 -13.87
CA ARG A 180 5.64 1.52 -13.75
C ARG A 180 5.50 0.76 -15.06
N ARG A 181 5.55 1.43 -16.22
CA ARG A 181 5.42 0.77 -17.53
C ARG A 181 6.66 -0.02 -17.85
N ARG A 182 7.84 0.56 -17.62
CA ARG A 182 9.12 -0.15 -17.80
C ARG A 182 9.19 -1.40 -16.92
N GLY A 183 8.79 -1.30 -15.65
CA GLY A 183 8.75 -2.47 -14.77
C GLY A 183 7.72 -3.54 -15.20
N ILE A 184 6.58 -3.14 -15.78
CA ILE A 184 5.59 -4.07 -16.35
C ILE A 184 6.19 -4.80 -17.57
N ALA A 185 6.84 -4.08 -18.48
CA ALA A 185 7.53 -4.64 -19.63
C ALA A 185 8.60 -5.65 -19.19
N TYR A 186 9.45 -5.25 -18.22
CA TYR A 186 10.47 -6.12 -17.65
C TYR A 186 9.88 -7.41 -17.05
N LEU A 187 8.79 -7.31 -16.28
CA LEU A 187 8.12 -8.48 -15.72
C LEU A 187 7.58 -9.42 -16.81
N ARG A 188 6.99 -8.84 -17.87
CA ARG A 188 6.45 -9.61 -19.00
C ARG A 188 7.53 -10.35 -19.78
N GLU A 189 8.68 -9.71 -19.99
CA GLU A 189 9.77 -10.25 -20.81
C GLU A 189 10.57 -11.34 -20.09
N ASN A 190 10.67 -11.26 -18.75
CA ASN A 190 11.58 -12.10 -17.97
C ASN A 190 10.89 -13.20 -17.15
N PHE A 191 9.56 -13.15 -16.98
CA PHE A 191 8.83 -14.09 -16.14
C PHE A 191 7.53 -14.57 -16.78
N ASP A 192 7.12 -15.80 -16.48
CA ASP A 192 5.82 -16.34 -16.89
C ASP A 192 4.70 -15.83 -15.97
N VAL A 193 4.27 -14.59 -16.21
CA VAL A 193 3.25 -13.87 -15.42
C VAL A 193 1.96 -13.71 -16.21
N ASN A 194 0.82 -13.81 -15.53
CA ASN A 194 -0.50 -13.60 -16.16
C ASN A 194 -1.39 -12.58 -15.44
N VAL A 195 -0.95 -12.05 -14.30
CA VAL A 195 -1.62 -10.95 -13.57
C VAL A 195 -0.60 -10.17 -12.75
N LEU A 196 -0.79 -8.85 -12.66
CA LEU A 196 0.09 -7.97 -11.90
C LEU A 196 -0.64 -7.34 -10.72
N VAL A 197 0.03 -7.29 -9.57
CA VAL A 197 -0.44 -6.57 -8.38
C VAL A 197 0.50 -5.39 -8.13
N SER A 198 -0.06 -4.18 -8.11
CA SER A 198 0.70 -2.94 -8.01
C SER A 198 0.45 -2.29 -6.66
N ASP A 199 1.49 -2.20 -5.82
CA ASP A 199 1.44 -1.47 -4.55
C ASP A 199 1.66 0.04 -4.77
N ASP A 200 0.76 0.84 -4.19
CA ASP A 200 0.66 2.29 -4.24
C ASP A 200 0.53 2.89 -5.66
N GLY A 201 -0.35 2.31 -6.46
CA GLY A 201 -0.62 2.75 -7.83
C GLY A 201 -1.73 3.80 -8.00
N LEU A 202 -2.56 4.07 -6.99
CA LEU A 202 -3.78 4.91 -7.17
C LEU A 202 -3.45 6.32 -7.70
N GLN A 203 -2.38 6.92 -7.19
CA GLN A 203 -1.90 8.26 -7.58
C GLN A 203 -1.11 8.24 -8.90
N ASN A 204 -0.62 7.07 -9.34
CA ASN A 204 0.14 6.98 -10.59
C ASN A 204 -0.83 6.81 -11.77
N ARG A 205 -0.90 7.84 -12.61
CA ARG A 205 -1.84 7.92 -13.74
C ARG A 205 -1.26 7.45 -15.07
N ARG A 206 0.01 7.02 -15.09
CA ARG A 206 0.78 6.77 -16.31
C ARG A 206 0.61 5.36 -16.91
N PHE A 207 -0.05 4.43 -16.23
CA PHE A 207 -0.29 3.07 -16.72
C PHE A 207 -1.78 2.71 -16.59
N SER A 208 -2.23 1.76 -17.40
CA SER A 208 -3.60 1.25 -17.36
C SER A 208 -3.82 0.33 -16.17
N ARG A 209 -5.03 0.36 -15.65
CA ARG A 209 -5.44 -0.32 -14.43
C ARG A 209 -6.71 -1.07 -14.75
N TRP A 210 -6.70 -2.36 -14.51
CA TRP A 210 -7.89 -3.16 -14.72
C TRP A 210 -8.82 -3.03 -13.52
N ILE A 211 -8.28 -3.25 -12.32
CA ILE A 211 -9.03 -3.22 -11.06
C ILE A 211 -8.32 -2.27 -10.10
N GLU A 212 -9.10 -1.47 -9.39
CA GLU A 212 -8.58 -0.61 -8.33
C GLU A 212 -9.20 -0.96 -6.98
N VAL A 213 -8.33 -1.20 -6.00
CA VAL A 213 -8.68 -1.49 -4.61
C VAL A 213 -8.13 -0.37 -3.73
N LEU A 214 -9.04 0.34 -3.07
CA LEU A 214 -8.70 1.33 -2.06
C LEU A 214 -8.64 0.66 -0.69
N VAL A 215 -7.56 0.90 0.05
CA VAL A 215 -7.41 0.49 1.45
C VAL A 215 -7.62 1.66 2.39
N LEU A 216 -8.52 1.48 3.36
CA LEU A 216 -8.80 2.42 4.43
C LEU A 216 -8.43 1.80 5.79
N ASP A 217 -7.95 2.64 6.70
CA ASP A 217 -7.87 2.30 8.11
C ASP A 217 -9.24 2.54 8.74
N GLY A 218 -9.80 1.54 9.43
CA GLY A 218 -11.15 1.57 10.01
C GLY A 218 -11.30 2.60 11.12
N THR A 219 -10.23 2.90 11.86
CA THR A 219 -10.25 3.86 12.98
C THR A 219 -9.92 5.27 12.49
N ARG A 220 -8.81 5.41 11.76
CA ARG A 220 -8.29 6.72 11.27
C ARG A 220 -9.09 7.26 10.09
N ARG A 221 -9.70 6.38 9.29
CA ARG A 221 -10.50 6.71 8.11
C ARG A 221 -9.74 7.68 7.18
N LEU A 222 -10.37 8.79 6.81
CA LEU A 222 -9.77 9.86 5.97
C LEU A 222 -9.27 11.06 6.80
N GLY A 223 -9.23 10.95 8.13
CA GLY A 223 -8.94 12.05 9.05
C GLY A 223 -9.88 13.25 8.86
N SER A 224 -9.31 14.45 8.85
CA SER A 224 -10.00 15.73 8.67
C SER A 224 -10.63 15.91 7.29
N GLY A 225 -10.36 15.01 6.33
CA GLY A 225 -10.85 15.13 4.96
C GLY A 225 -10.13 16.20 4.14
N LEU A 226 -9.12 16.87 4.71
CA LEU A 226 -8.30 17.87 4.03
C LEU A 226 -7.10 17.22 3.34
N LEU A 227 -6.65 17.85 2.25
CA LEU A 227 -5.41 17.49 1.59
C LEU A 227 -4.19 17.88 2.42
N LEU A 228 -3.04 17.28 2.12
CA LEU A 228 -1.76 17.70 2.66
C LEU A 228 -1.49 19.19 2.39
N PRO A 229 -0.85 19.93 3.33
CA PRO A 229 -0.41 19.49 4.65
C PRO A 229 -1.43 19.66 5.79
N ALA A 230 -2.59 20.29 5.60
CA ALA A 230 -3.62 20.48 6.65
C ALA A 230 -4.36 19.19 7.04
N GLY A 231 -4.38 18.19 6.17
CA GLY A 231 -4.93 16.87 6.44
C GLY A 231 -4.08 15.76 5.84
N PRO A 232 -4.48 14.50 6.06
CA PRO A 232 -3.67 13.35 5.67
C PRO A 232 -3.84 12.97 4.19
N LEU A 233 -4.75 13.59 3.44
CA LEU A 233 -5.08 13.15 2.09
C LEU A 233 -4.02 13.56 1.05
N ARG A 234 -3.58 12.58 0.26
CA ARG A 234 -2.72 12.76 -0.92
C ARG A 234 -3.51 13.01 -2.20
N GLU A 235 -4.79 12.64 -2.20
CA GLU A 235 -5.72 12.87 -3.30
C GLU A 235 -7.13 13.10 -2.75
N PHE A 236 -7.99 13.77 -3.53
CA PHE A 236 -9.35 14.09 -3.11
C PHE A 236 -10.12 12.83 -2.69
N SER A 237 -10.89 12.94 -1.61
CA SER A 237 -11.72 11.84 -1.07
C SER A 237 -12.74 11.31 -2.09
N SER A 238 -13.15 12.13 -3.06
CA SER A 238 -14.00 11.73 -4.19
C SER A 238 -13.43 10.56 -4.99
N ARG A 239 -12.10 10.35 -4.99
CA ARG A 239 -11.46 9.21 -5.64
C ARG A 239 -11.97 7.87 -5.11
N ALA A 240 -12.36 7.80 -3.84
CA ALA A 240 -12.94 6.60 -3.24
C ALA A 240 -14.23 6.13 -3.93
N LYS A 241 -14.97 7.02 -4.62
CA LYS A 241 -16.19 6.66 -5.35
C LYS A 241 -15.93 6.03 -6.73
N THR A 242 -14.69 6.09 -7.20
CA THR A 242 -14.33 5.70 -8.57
C THR A 242 -13.48 4.43 -8.64
N VAL A 243 -13.07 3.90 -7.49
CA VAL A 243 -12.39 2.60 -7.39
C VAL A 243 -13.41 1.47 -7.47
N ASP A 244 -12.95 0.24 -7.70
CA ASP A 244 -13.83 -0.93 -7.78
C ASP A 244 -14.21 -1.49 -6.41
N PHE A 245 -13.24 -1.48 -5.49
CA PHE A 245 -13.41 -2.04 -4.17
C PHE A 245 -12.81 -1.11 -3.11
N VAL A 246 -13.50 -0.99 -1.99
CA VAL A 246 -12.99 -0.34 -0.79
C VAL A 246 -12.83 -1.42 0.27
N VAL A 247 -11.58 -1.67 0.67
CA VAL A 247 -11.22 -2.59 1.74
C VAL A 247 -10.86 -1.77 2.96
N THR A 248 -11.45 -2.11 4.10
CA THR A 248 -11.22 -1.41 5.36
C THR A 248 -10.59 -2.34 6.36
N ASN A 249 -9.40 -1.99 6.84
CA ASN A 249 -8.71 -2.69 7.91
C ASN A 249 -9.28 -2.26 9.27
N GLY A 250 -10.04 -3.15 9.92
CA GLY A 250 -10.74 -2.88 11.18
C GLY A 250 -12.25 -2.69 10.98
N GLU A 251 -12.81 -1.59 11.49
CA GLU A 251 -14.24 -1.31 11.40
C GLU A 251 -14.65 -0.84 10.00
N ALA A 252 -15.31 -1.74 9.25
CA ALA A 252 -15.82 -1.47 7.91
C ALA A 252 -17.24 -0.88 7.93
N ARG A 253 -17.52 0.06 7.03
CA ARG A 253 -18.86 0.63 6.83
C ARG A 253 -19.63 -0.14 5.75
N GLN A 254 -20.92 0.17 5.59
CA GLN A 254 -21.74 -0.43 4.54
C GLN A 254 -21.13 -0.18 3.14
N GLY A 255 -21.06 -1.25 2.33
CA GLY A 255 -20.44 -1.21 1.00
C GLY A 255 -18.91 -1.38 1.01
N GLU A 256 -18.29 -1.48 2.18
CA GLU A 256 -16.85 -1.74 2.33
C GLU A 256 -16.60 -3.20 2.69
N ILE A 257 -15.47 -3.70 2.22
CA ILE A 257 -15.01 -5.05 2.51
C ILE A 257 -14.18 -5.02 3.79
N LYS A 258 -14.57 -5.81 4.79
CA LYS A 258 -13.82 -5.89 6.05
C LYS A 258 -12.55 -6.73 5.88
N MET A 259 -11.43 -6.16 6.29
CA MET A 259 -10.17 -6.83 6.52
C MET A 259 -9.79 -6.71 8.00
N THR A 260 -9.17 -7.74 8.56
CA THR A 260 -8.59 -7.68 9.89
C THR A 260 -7.17 -8.21 9.84
N THR A 261 -6.23 -7.33 10.15
CA THR A 261 -4.82 -7.67 10.28
C THR A 261 -4.55 -8.09 11.72
N VAL A 262 -4.15 -9.34 11.92
CA VAL A 262 -3.78 -9.87 13.24
C VAL A 262 -2.27 -10.08 13.25
N LEU A 263 -1.58 -9.36 14.14
CA LEU A 263 -0.16 -9.58 14.37
C LEU A 263 0.00 -10.85 15.20
N THR A 264 0.58 -11.90 14.61
CA THR A 264 0.72 -13.21 15.29
C THR A 264 2.13 -13.46 15.77
N GLN A 265 3.12 -12.94 15.04
CA GLN A 265 4.53 -13.21 15.28
C GLN A 265 5.35 -11.97 14.91
N CYS A 266 6.48 -11.78 15.59
CA CYS A 266 7.52 -10.83 15.22
C CYS A 266 8.76 -11.61 14.79
N VAL A 267 9.39 -11.22 13.69
CA VAL A 267 10.66 -11.77 13.23
C VAL A 267 11.72 -10.68 13.29
N ASN A 268 12.88 -11.00 13.86
CA ASN A 268 14.06 -10.17 13.78
C ASN A 268 14.73 -10.39 12.42
N LEU A 269 14.91 -9.33 11.61
CA LEU A 269 15.53 -9.44 10.28
C LEU A 269 17.00 -9.86 10.30
N VAL A 270 17.70 -9.55 11.39
CA VAL A 270 19.15 -9.78 11.50
C VAL A 270 19.42 -11.19 12.01
N SER A 271 18.69 -11.62 13.04
CA SER A 271 18.91 -12.94 13.65
C SER A 271 17.98 -14.05 13.15
N GLY A 272 16.91 -13.71 12.43
CA GLY A 272 15.86 -14.65 12.02
C GLY A 272 14.99 -15.15 13.20
N GLU A 273 15.25 -14.71 14.42
CA GLU A 273 14.52 -15.13 15.62
C GLU A 273 13.05 -14.71 15.51
N THR A 274 12.14 -15.68 15.64
CA THR A 274 10.70 -15.44 15.61
C THR A 274 10.13 -15.53 17.02
N ARG A 275 9.39 -14.51 17.44
CA ARG A 275 8.65 -14.50 18.71
C ARG A 275 7.17 -14.37 18.44
N THR A 276 6.37 -15.27 19.02
CA THR A 276 4.91 -15.16 18.98
C THR A 276 4.50 -13.94 19.81
N LEU A 277 3.66 -13.08 19.23
CA LEU A 277 3.00 -12.02 19.98
C LEU A 277 1.81 -12.68 20.68
N SER A 278 1.97 -13.08 21.93
CA SER A 278 0.83 -13.43 22.78
C SER A 278 -0.03 -12.17 23.00
N GLU A 279 -1.36 -12.33 22.91
CA GLU A 279 -2.37 -11.27 23.14
C GLU A 279 -2.15 -10.50 24.45
#